data_AF-A0A844TAK2-F1
#
_entry.id   AF-A0A844TAK2-F1
#
_cell.length_a   1.000
_cell.length_b   1.000
_cell.length_c   1.000
_cell.angle_alpha   90.00
_cell.angle_beta   90.00
_cell.angle_gamma   90.00
#
_symmetry.space_group_name_H-M   'P 1'
#
loop_
_entity.id
_entity.type
_entity.pdbx_description
1 polymer ?
#
loop_
_entity_poly.entity_id
_entity_poly.type
_entity_poly.pdbx_seq_one_letter_code
_entity_poly.pdbx_strand_id
1 'polypeptide(L)'
;MSRLLKLQFLGPLALFVATLSAELAARALERAPSSETLWYLNLRVFGLFQRSHETLCGYVDLEGFQLFGIALPIFALACAGLVMHSKLPLAVSTQFAAGYAGFLLMSWQSPAPSTTQAALGWIAVPSGEGFYILAGILGVTLLSCVISHLLYLCPARAGA
;
A
#
# COMPACT_ATOMS: atom_id res chain seq x y z
N MET A 1 -2.43 8.96 -24.99
CA MET A 1 -2.79 8.72 -23.58
C MET A 1 -2.73 10.03 -22.80
N SER A 2 -3.79 10.42 -22.10
CA SER A 2 -3.77 11.63 -21.27
C SER A 2 -2.81 11.46 -20.08
N ARG A 3 -2.04 12.50 -19.73
CA ARG A 3 -1.11 12.45 -18.58
C ARG A 3 -1.83 12.06 -17.27
N LEU A 4 -3.11 12.40 -17.16
CA LEU A 4 -3.97 12.10 -16.02
C LEU A 4 -4.20 10.59 -15.82
N LEU A 5 -4.35 9.81 -16.89
CA LEU A 5 -4.45 8.34 -16.79
C LEU A 5 -3.15 7.71 -16.26
N LYS A 6 -1.99 8.25 -16.66
CA LYS A 6 -0.70 7.79 -16.15
C LYS A 6 -0.52 8.12 -14.66
N LEU A 7 -1.01 9.28 -14.21
CA LEU A 7 -0.99 9.62 -12.79
C LEU A 7 -1.89 8.72 -11.94
N GLN A 8 -3.06 8.31 -12.47
CA GLN A 8 -3.94 7.38 -11.75
C GLN A 8 -3.36 5.96 -11.63
N PHE A 9 -2.48 5.55 -12.55
CA PHE A 9 -1.80 4.27 -12.45
C PHE A 9 -0.72 4.26 -11.35
N LEU A 10 -0.23 5.43 -10.94
CA LEU A 10 0.88 5.57 -10.00
C LEU A 10 0.53 5.04 -8.60
N GLY A 11 -0.71 5.22 -8.14
CA GLY A 11 -1.19 4.70 -6.85
C GLY A 11 -1.13 3.17 -6.75
N PRO A 12 -1.85 2.44 -7.62
CA PRO A 12 -1.79 0.98 -7.68
C PRO A 12 -0.37 0.45 -7.92
N LEU A 13 0.43 1.11 -8.77
CA LEU A 13 1.82 0.73 -9.02
C LEU A 13 2.69 0.85 -7.76
N ALA A 14 2.62 1.99 -7.06
CA ALA A 14 3.40 2.21 -5.85
C ALA A 14 3.03 1.19 -4.76
N LEU A 15 1.74 0.91 -4.60
CA LEU A 15 1.23 -0.10 -3.68
C LEU A 15 1.79 -1.51 -4.01
N PHE A 16 1.74 -1.89 -5.29
CA PHE A 16 2.25 -3.17 -5.77
C PHE A 16 3.75 -3.32 -5.59
N VAL A 17 4.53 -2.30 -5.95
CA VAL A 17 5.99 -2.33 -5.77
C VAL A 17 6.36 -2.41 -4.30
N ALA A 18 5.66 -1.69 -3.42
CA ALA A 18 5.93 -1.73 -2.00
C ALA A 18 5.62 -3.11 -1.38
N THR A 19 4.48 -3.72 -1.71
CA THR A 19 4.13 -5.07 -1.22
C THR A 19 5.03 -6.14 -1.80
N LEU A 20 5.39 -6.05 -3.08
CA LEU A 20 6.35 -6.97 -3.72
C LEU A 20 7.73 -6.87 -3.05
N SER A 21 8.19 -5.65 -2.76
CA SER A 21 9.48 -5.43 -2.11
C SER A 21 9.52 -6.00 -0.69
N ALA A 22 8.40 -5.88 0.05
CA ALA A 22 8.27 -6.48 1.38
C ALA A 22 8.34 -8.02 1.34
N GLU A 23 7.57 -8.65 0.45
CA GLU A 23 7.61 -10.11 0.25
C GLU A 23 8.99 -10.61 -0.18
N LEU A 24 9.66 -9.85 -1.07
CA LEU A 24 10.97 -10.21 -1.58
C LEU A 24 12.05 -10.05 -0.51
N ALA A 25 11.93 -9.05 0.36
CA ALA A 25 12.79 -8.89 1.53
C ALA A 25 12.62 -10.05 2.53
N ALA A 26 11.38 -10.46 2.83
CA ALA A 26 11.10 -11.60 3.70
C ALA A 26 11.68 -12.91 3.14
N ARG A 27 11.46 -13.19 1.85
CA ARG A 27 12.02 -14.37 1.18
C ARG A 27 13.55 -14.33 1.03
N ALA A 28 14.13 -13.15 0.87
CA ALA A 28 15.58 -12.98 0.84
C ALA A 28 16.18 -13.30 2.22
N LEU A 29 15.51 -12.87 3.29
CA LEU A 29 15.91 -13.14 4.66
C LEU A 29 15.86 -14.63 5.00
N GLU A 30 14.84 -15.37 4.54
CA GLU A 30 14.77 -16.84 4.69
C GLU A 30 15.97 -17.56 4.06
N ARG A 31 16.49 -17.04 2.94
CA ARG A 31 17.65 -17.62 2.24
C ARG A 31 19.00 -17.20 2.83
N ALA A 32 19.06 -16.01 3.45
CA ALA A 32 20.29 -15.44 4.00
C ALA A 32 20.04 -14.81 5.40
N PRO A 33 19.77 -15.63 6.43
CA PRO A 33 19.39 -15.14 7.76
C PRO A 33 20.52 -14.44 8.53
N SER A 34 21.77 -14.56 8.06
CA SER A 34 22.95 -13.93 8.66
C SER A 34 23.15 -12.45 8.28
N SER A 35 22.33 -11.92 7.37
CA SER A 35 22.48 -10.54 6.88
C SER A 35 21.74 -9.54 7.76
N GLU A 36 22.50 -8.68 8.44
CA GLU A 36 21.97 -7.62 9.30
C GLU A 36 21.19 -6.54 8.50
N THR A 37 21.59 -6.29 7.25
CA THR A 37 20.89 -5.32 6.39
C THR A 37 19.53 -5.82 5.93
N LEU A 38 19.37 -7.13 5.67
CA LEU A 38 18.07 -7.73 5.36
C LEU A 38 17.15 -7.72 6.59
N TRP A 39 17.69 -7.98 7.78
CA TRP A 39 16.95 -7.84 9.04
C TRP A 39 16.47 -6.40 9.26
N TYR A 40 17.34 -5.42 9.00
CA TYR A 40 16.99 -4.01 9.06
C TYR A 40 15.85 -3.66 8.10
N LEU A 41 15.99 -4.01 6.82
CA LEU A 41 14.96 -3.78 5.81
C LEU A 41 13.63 -4.45 6.20
N ASN A 42 13.67 -5.71 6.61
CA ASN A 42 12.45 -6.45 6.95
C ASN A 42 11.74 -5.87 8.18
N LEU A 43 12.47 -5.59 9.26
CA LEU A 43 11.89 -5.15 10.54
C LEU A 43 11.60 -3.64 10.60
N ARG A 44 12.51 -2.79 10.10
CA ARG A 44 12.39 -1.31 10.21
C ARG A 44 11.65 -0.68 9.05
N VAL A 45 11.92 -1.16 7.83
CA VAL A 45 11.40 -0.58 6.59
C VAL A 45 10.07 -1.25 6.20
N PHE A 46 10.01 -2.58 6.22
CA PHE A 46 8.82 -3.36 5.87
C PHE A 46 8.00 -3.85 7.07
N GLY A 47 8.38 -3.49 8.30
CA GLY A 47 7.65 -3.87 9.52
C GLY A 47 6.18 -3.42 9.53
N LEU A 48 5.85 -2.37 8.77
CA LEU A 48 4.47 -1.95 8.49
C LEU A 48 3.64 -3.08 7.86
N PHE A 49 4.20 -3.79 6.86
CA PHE A 49 3.51 -4.88 6.18
C PHE A 49 3.36 -6.09 7.09
N GLN A 50 4.37 -6.40 7.91
CA GLN A 50 4.31 -7.48 8.89
C GLN A 50 3.20 -7.25 9.93
N ARG A 51 3.11 -6.04 10.48
CA ARG A 51 2.06 -5.66 11.44
C ARG A 51 0.67 -5.67 10.83
N SER A 52 0.56 -5.25 9.57
CA SER A 52 -0.69 -5.33 8.82
C SER A 52 -1.11 -6.76 8.51
N HIS A 53 -0.15 -7.67 8.32
CA HIS A 53 -0.39 -9.10 8.14
C HIS A 53 -0.89 -9.74 9.43
N GLU A 54 -0.24 -9.47 10.58
CA GLU A 54 -0.71 -9.96 11.89
C GLU A 54 -2.12 -9.49 12.21
N THR A 55 -2.44 -8.22 11.90
CA THR A 55 -3.78 -7.66 12.07
C THR A 55 -4.78 -8.39 11.17
N LEU A 56 -4.42 -8.69 9.93
CA LEU A 56 -5.29 -9.35 8.96
C LEU A 56 -5.50 -10.83 9.28
N CYS A 57 -4.47 -11.55 9.75
CA CYS A 57 -4.56 -12.93 10.25
C CYS A 57 -5.53 -13.07 11.42
N GLY A 58 -5.68 -12.02 12.25
CA GLY A 58 -6.70 -11.98 13.31
C GLY A 58 -8.15 -12.02 12.80
N TYR A 59 -8.39 -11.71 11.52
CA TYR A 59 -9.72 -11.75 10.90
C TYR A 59 -9.87 -12.87 9.86
N VAL A 60 -8.80 -13.20 9.15
CA VAL A 60 -8.80 -14.19 8.06
C VAL A 60 -7.53 -15.03 8.14
N ASP A 61 -7.71 -16.33 8.40
CA ASP A 61 -6.62 -17.28 8.53
C ASP A 61 -6.18 -17.74 7.12
N LEU A 62 -5.23 -17.04 6.51
CA LEU A 62 -4.58 -17.46 5.26
C LEU A 62 -3.07 -17.43 5.45
N GLU A 63 -2.41 -18.57 5.21
CA GLU A 63 -0.96 -18.73 5.31
C GLU A 63 -0.23 -18.05 4.15
N GLY A 64 0.51 -16.98 4.45
CA GLY A 64 1.42 -16.29 3.52
C GLY A 64 0.72 -15.61 2.33
N PHE A 65 1.39 -14.65 1.68
CA PHE A 65 0.91 -14.00 0.45
C PHE A 65 -0.37 -13.15 0.54
N GLN A 66 -1.00 -12.95 1.71
CA GLN A 66 -2.27 -12.21 1.79
C GLN A 66 -2.18 -10.78 1.20
N LEU A 67 -1.21 -10.00 1.67
CA LEU A 67 -1.08 -8.59 1.33
C LEU A 67 -0.70 -8.38 -0.15
N PHE A 68 0.26 -9.17 -0.64
CA PHE A 68 0.59 -9.19 -2.06
C PHE A 68 -0.55 -9.76 -2.92
N GLY A 69 -1.24 -10.79 -2.43
CA GLY A 69 -2.39 -11.43 -3.08
C GLY A 69 -3.59 -10.49 -3.23
N ILE A 70 -3.73 -9.48 -2.36
CA ILE A 70 -4.72 -8.40 -2.51
C ILE A 70 -4.18 -7.29 -3.42
N ALA A 71 -2.88 -6.94 -3.32
CA ALA A 71 -2.28 -5.91 -4.17
C ALA A 71 -2.20 -6.30 -5.66
N LEU A 72 -1.99 -7.58 -5.95
CA LEU A 72 -1.85 -8.12 -7.31
C LEU A 72 -3.12 -7.95 -8.17
N PRO A 73 -4.35 -8.32 -7.73
CA PRO A 73 -5.56 -8.07 -8.51
C PRO A 73 -5.85 -6.57 -8.66
N ILE A 74 -5.53 -5.74 -7.67
CA ILE A 74 -5.65 -4.27 -7.79
C ILE A 74 -4.73 -3.75 -8.91
N PHE A 75 -3.48 -4.23 -8.94
CA PHE A 75 -2.53 -3.89 -9.98
C PHE A 75 -2.93 -4.43 -11.36
N ALA A 76 -3.39 -5.68 -11.43
CA ALA A 76 -3.88 -6.29 -12.67
C ALA A 76 -5.07 -5.52 -13.24
N LEU A 77 -6.00 -5.06 -12.39
CA LEU A 77 -7.13 -4.21 -12.79
C LEU A 77 -6.65 -2.86 -13.33
N ALA A 78 -5.63 -2.27 -12.70
CA ALA A 78 -5.01 -1.03 -13.17
C ALA A 78 -4.34 -1.21 -14.54
N CYS A 79 -3.62 -2.33 -14.74
CA CYS A 79 -3.02 -2.70 -16.02
C CYS A 79 -4.09 -2.93 -17.10
N ALA A 80 -5.17 -3.66 -16.77
CA ALA A 80 -6.28 -3.88 -17.68
C ALA A 80 -6.91 -2.56 -18.13
N GLY A 81 -7.12 -1.62 -17.20
CA GLY A 81 -7.61 -0.29 -17.54
C GLY A 81 -6.66 0.51 -18.44
N LEU A 82 -5.35 0.34 -18.25
CA LEU A 82 -4.34 1.01 -19.05
C LEU A 82 -4.30 0.46 -20.49
N VAL A 83 -4.37 -0.87 -20.63
CA VAL A 83 -4.37 -1.58 -21.92
C VAL A 83 -5.68 -1.35 -22.69
N MET A 84 -6.82 -1.43 -22.00
CA MET A 84 -8.15 -1.19 -22.59
C MET A 84 -8.48 0.30 -22.76
N HIS A 85 -7.58 1.21 -22.36
CA HIS A 85 -7.79 2.65 -22.33
C HIS A 85 -9.09 3.08 -21.61
N SER A 86 -9.55 2.28 -20.65
CA SER A 86 -10.84 2.47 -19.98
C SER A 86 -10.67 3.12 -18.62
N LYS A 87 -11.45 4.18 -18.37
CA LYS A 87 -11.40 4.97 -17.14
C LYS A 87 -11.99 4.23 -15.93
N LEU A 88 -12.95 3.34 -16.16
CA LEU A 88 -13.66 2.57 -15.12
C LEU A 88 -12.74 1.64 -14.33
N PRO A 89 -12.05 0.66 -14.94
CA PRO A 89 -11.16 -0.26 -14.22
C PRO A 89 -10.02 0.49 -13.51
N LEU A 90 -9.52 1.57 -14.11
CA LEU A 90 -8.52 2.43 -13.48
C LEU A 90 -9.09 3.13 -12.23
N ALA A 91 -10.27 3.74 -12.32
CA ALA A 91 -10.93 4.37 -11.18
C ALA A 91 -11.18 3.37 -10.04
N VAL A 92 -11.69 2.18 -10.37
CA VAL A 92 -11.92 1.11 -9.39
C VAL A 92 -10.61 0.70 -8.73
N SER A 93 -9.53 0.47 -9.49
CA SER A 93 -8.23 0.11 -8.93
C SER A 93 -7.68 1.17 -7.98
N THR A 94 -7.88 2.45 -8.29
CA THR A 94 -7.41 3.55 -7.43
C THR A 94 -8.17 3.64 -6.12
N GLN A 95 -9.48 3.35 -6.10
CA GLN A 95 -10.25 3.32 -4.87
C GLN A 95 -9.87 2.14 -3.99
N PHE A 96 -9.67 0.96 -4.58
CA PHE A 96 -9.16 -0.19 -3.83
C PHE A 96 -7.74 0.05 -3.30
N ALA A 97 -6.86 0.70 -4.07
CA ALA A 97 -5.53 1.09 -3.60
C ALA A 97 -5.58 2.09 -2.43
N ALA A 98 -6.49 3.07 -2.48
CA ALA A 98 -6.70 4.02 -1.38
C ALA A 98 -7.27 3.32 -0.14
N GLY A 99 -8.22 2.40 -0.31
CA GLY A 99 -8.75 1.57 0.77
C GLY A 99 -7.66 0.71 1.43
N TYR A 100 -6.79 0.10 0.62
CA TYR A 100 -5.64 -0.66 1.11
C TYR A 100 -4.67 0.24 1.90
N ALA A 101 -4.34 1.43 1.39
CA ALA A 101 -3.49 2.38 2.09
C ALA A 101 -4.12 2.85 3.43
N GLY A 102 -5.44 3.02 3.46
CA GLY A 102 -6.19 3.28 4.69
C GLY A 102 -6.11 2.12 5.70
N PHE A 103 -6.19 0.88 5.23
CA PHE A 103 -5.99 -0.31 6.07
C PHE A 103 -4.56 -0.37 6.64
N LEU A 104 -3.54 -0.10 5.82
CA LEU A 104 -2.15 0.01 6.30
C LEU A 104 -2.03 1.07 7.40
N LEU A 105 -2.64 2.24 7.23
CA LEU A 105 -2.64 3.30 8.24
C LEU A 105 -3.35 2.86 9.54
N MET A 106 -4.49 2.18 9.44
CA MET A 106 -5.21 1.66 10.59
C MET A 106 -4.39 0.60 11.34
N SER A 107 -3.78 -0.34 10.61
CA SER A 107 -2.91 -1.37 11.19
C SER A 107 -1.66 -0.79 11.86
N TRP A 108 -1.16 0.34 11.34
CA TRP A 108 -0.06 1.08 11.95
C TRP A 108 -0.44 1.75 13.27
N GLN A 109 -1.70 2.18 13.41
CA GLN A 109 -2.24 2.73 14.65
C GLN A 109 -2.58 1.64 15.68
N SER A 110 -2.66 0.37 15.27
CA SER A 110 -2.91 -0.74 16.19
C SER A 110 -1.72 -0.92 17.16
N PRO A 111 -1.96 -1.01 18.48
CA PRO A 111 -0.91 -1.20 19.47
C PRO A 111 -0.07 -2.45 19.15
N ALA A 112 1.26 -2.31 19.14
CA ALA A 112 2.14 -3.47 19.00
C ALA A 112 1.97 -4.38 20.22
N PRO A 113 2.12 -5.71 20.08
CA PRO A 113 2.16 -6.59 21.23
C PRO A 113 3.31 -6.18 22.17
N SER A 114 2.91 -5.89 23.40
CA SER A 114 3.65 -5.54 24.61
C SER A 114 5.19 -5.72 24.59
N THR A 115 5.91 -4.65 24.28
CA THR A 115 7.15 -4.30 24.98
C THR A 115 7.09 -2.82 25.38
N THR A 116 6.64 -2.59 26.61
CA THR A 116 7.02 -1.45 27.45
C THR A 116 6.97 -0.05 26.82
N GLN A 117 5.89 0.32 26.13
CA GLN A 117 5.58 1.73 25.84
C GLN A 117 4.35 2.15 26.63
N ALA A 118 4.58 3.03 27.61
CA ALA A 118 3.57 3.60 28.49
C ALA A 118 2.47 4.31 27.68
N ALA A 119 1.23 3.90 27.95
CA ALA A 119 -0.04 4.58 27.79
C ALA A 119 -0.03 6.01 27.17
N LEU A 120 0.25 6.12 25.88
CA LEU A 120 -0.19 7.22 25.00
C LEU A 120 -0.72 6.62 23.69
N GLY A 121 -1.58 5.60 23.82
CA GLY A 121 -1.94 4.65 22.74
C GLY A 121 -2.73 5.23 21.57
N TRP A 122 -3.19 6.48 21.63
CA TRP A 122 -4.00 7.08 20.55
C TRP A 122 -3.26 8.17 19.75
N ILE A 123 -2.16 8.72 20.28
CA ILE A 123 -1.45 9.88 19.67
C ILE A 123 0.05 9.60 19.47
N ALA A 124 0.57 8.47 19.95
CA ALA A 124 1.94 8.08 19.64
C ALA A 124 2.00 7.51 18.22
N VAL A 125 2.16 8.38 17.22
CA VAL A 125 2.65 7.95 15.89
C VAL A 125 4.02 7.32 16.13
N PRO A 126 4.22 6.00 15.90
CA PRO A 126 5.54 5.41 15.97
C PRO A 126 6.42 6.14 14.94
N SER A 127 7.32 6.99 15.42
CA SER A 127 8.26 7.72 14.57
C SER A 127 9.32 6.73 14.09
N GLY A 128 9.36 6.46 12.79
CA GLY A 128 10.29 5.50 12.20
C GLY A 128 10.25 5.52 10.68
N GLU A 129 11.20 4.84 10.05
CA GLU A 129 11.37 4.84 8.59
C GLU A 129 10.14 4.31 7.84
N GLY A 130 9.41 3.36 8.42
CA GLY A 130 8.14 2.87 7.89
C GLY A 130 7.05 3.95 7.75
N PHE A 131 7.12 5.05 8.52
CA PHE A 131 6.19 6.18 8.38
C PHE A 131 6.38 6.91 7.06
N TYR A 132 7.62 7.07 6.56
CA TYR A 132 7.86 7.75 5.28
C TYR A 132 7.32 6.93 4.09
N ILE A 133 7.43 5.60 4.18
CA ILE A 133 6.88 4.69 3.18
C ILE A 133 5.36 4.72 3.21
N LEU A 134 4.76 4.65 4.41
CA LEU A 134 3.31 4.76 4.58
C LEU A 134 2.80 6.10 4.06
N ALA A 135 3.44 7.21 4.44
CA ALA A 135 3.08 8.55 3.98
C ALA A 135 3.24 8.70 2.46
N GLY A 136 4.27 8.09 1.87
CA GLY A 136 4.47 8.04 0.43
C GLY A 136 3.36 7.27 -0.29
N ILE A 137 3.06 6.05 0.16
CA ILE A 137 1.98 5.21 -0.39
C ILE A 137 0.64 5.91 -0.23
N LEU A 138 0.34 6.45 0.96
CA LEU A 138 -0.89 7.18 1.24
C LEU A 138 -1.01 8.44 0.39
N GLY A 139 0.06 9.22 0.27
CA GLY A 139 0.08 10.44 -0.54
C GLY A 139 -0.17 10.15 -2.03
N VAL A 140 0.50 9.13 -2.58
CA VAL A 140 0.35 8.76 -4.01
C VAL A 140 -1.02 8.14 -4.28
N THR A 141 -1.54 7.29 -3.38
CA THR A 141 -2.87 6.68 -3.53
C THR A 141 -4.00 7.71 -3.37
N LEU A 142 -3.90 8.65 -2.43
CA LEU A 142 -4.84 9.76 -2.29
C LEU A 142 -4.81 10.69 -3.49
N LEU A 143 -3.62 11.09 -3.96
CA LEU A 143 -3.47 11.89 -5.18
C LEU A 143 -4.13 11.19 -6.38
N SER A 144 -3.89 9.89 -6.53
CA SER A 144 -4.50 9.05 -7.56
C SER A 144 -6.03 9.00 -7.45
N CYS A 145 -6.57 8.93 -6.24
CA CYS A 145 -8.01 8.96 -5.97
C CYS A 145 -8.64 10.33 -6.31
N VAL A 146 -8.00 11.42 -5.89
CA VAL A 146 -8.45 12.78 -6.22
C VAL A 146 -8.48 13.00 -7.74
N ILE A 147 -7.46 12.54 -8.47
CA ILE A 147 -7.41 12.63 -9.93
C ILE A 147 -8.51 11.77 -10.57
N SER A 148 -8.83 10.61 -9.99
CA SER A 148 -9.99 9.79 -10.38
C SER A 148 -11.30 10.55 -10.27
N HIS A 149 -11.56 11.17 -9.13
CA HIS A 149 -12.76 11.98 -8.93
C HIS A 149 -12.78 13.21 -9.85
N LEU A 150 -11.66 13.89 -10.09
CA LEU A 150 -11.59 15.03 -11.02
C LEU A 150 -11.90 14.62 -12.47
N LEU A 151 -11.41 13.46 -12.92
CA LEU A 151 -11.68 12.95 -14.27
C LEU A 151 -13.13 12.48 -14.47
N TYR A 152 -13.81 12.08 -13.38
CA TYR A 152 -15.21 11.64 -13.41
C TYR A 152 -16.22 12.78 -13.20
N LEU A 153 -15.93 13.70 -12.27
CA LEU A 153 -16.81 14.81 -11.89
C LEU A 153 -16.57 16.07 -12.72
N CYS A 154 -15.39 16.22 -13.31
CA CYS A 154 -15.03 17.40 -14.11
C CYS A 154 -14.67 17.05 -15.57
N PRO A 155 -15.54 16.33 -16.32
CA PRO A 155 -15.30 16.08 -17.75
C PRO A 155 -15.26 17.38 -18.57
N ALA A 156 -15.87 18.47 -18.08
CA ALA A 156 -16.01 19.75 -18.77
C ALA A 156 -14.72 20.60 -18.87
N ARG A 157 -13.65 20.30 -18.13
CA ARG A 157 -12.38 21.06 -18.17
C ARG A 157 -11.25 20.41 -18.97
N ALA A 158 -11.44 19.18 -19.46
CA ALA A 158 -10.44 18.45 -20.25
C ALA A 158 -10.68 18.55 -21.78
N GLY A 159 -11.64 19.38 -22.19
CA GLY A 159 -12.05 19.58 -23.59
C GLY A 159 -12.32 21.05 -23.93
N ALA A 160 -11.44 21.95 -23.48
CA ALA A 160 -11.30 23.31 -24.01
C ALA A 160 -9.82 23.56 -24.30
#